data_AF-A0A399HI89-F1
#
_entry.id   AF-A0A399HI89-F1
#
_cell.length_a   1.000
_cell.length_b   1.000
_cell.length_c   1.000
_cell.angle_alpha   90.00
_cell.angle_beta   90.00
_cell.angle_gamma   90.00
#
_symmetry.space_group_name_H-M   'P 1'
#
loop_
_entity.id
_entity.type
_entity.pdbx_description
1 polymer ?
#
loop_
_entity_poly.entity_id
_entity_poly.type
_entity_poly.pdbx_seq_one_letter_code
_entity_poly.pdbx_strand_id
1 'polypeptide(L)'
;MARWDPGTQDRLFKAALELYSELGYDSVTVTQIAERAGITRRSYFRYFPDKREVLFVGSERLPVALRQAVLDATDTSTPLATALQAFADVGSQLTARLDHAADRRAVIRTSAELQERERTKHAAVTAAIRDALRERGTEPQRAHLTAQIAALIFQNAFDQWLDGDRQSDFVTCLDAATASFRDAAGGEGQAQG
;
A
#
# COMPACT_ATOMS: atom_id res chain seq x y z
N MET A 1 -25.92 9.69 -18.45
CA MET A 1 -24.51 9.69 -17.98
C MET A 1 -24.53 9.21 -16.55
N ALA A 2 -23.87 8.09 -16.23
CA ALA A 2 -23.92 7.52 -14.88
C ALA A 2 -23.23 8.48 -13.91
N ARG A 3 -24.00 9.03 -12.97
CA ARG A 3 -23.50 9.87 -11.89
C ARG A 3 -22.62 8.98 -11.01
N TRP A 4 -21.29 9.14 -11.12
CA TRP A 4 -20.35 8.50 -10.21
C TRP A 4 -20.69 8.94 -8.78
N ASP A 5 -21.19 8.00 -7.98
CA ASP A 5 -21.38 8.17 -6.55
C ASP A 5 -20.11 7.66 -5.84
N PRO A 6 -19.29 8.56 -5.24
CA PRO A 6 -18.10 8.17 -4.49
C PRO A 6 -18.39 7.10 -3.43
N GLY A 7 -19.59 7.14 -2.81
CA GLY A 7 -19.99 6.16 -1.81
C GLY A 7 -20.22 4.76 -2.37
N THR A 8 -20.35 4.59 -3.70
CA THR A 8 -20.55 3.26 -4.29
C THR A 8 -19.28 2.40 -4.23
N GLN A 9 -18.09 2.98 -4.40
CA GLN A 9 -16.84 2.21 -4.29
C GLN A 9 -16.63 1.72 -2.85
N ASP A 10 -16.91 2.58 -1.87
CA ASP A 10 -16.78 2.22 -0.45
C ASP A 10 -17.80 1.15 -0.05
N ARG A 11 -19.07 1.26 -0.51
CA ARG A 11 -20.08 0.21 -0.30
C ARG A 11 -19.67 -1.13 -0.92
N LEU A 12 -19.08 -1.11 -2.12
CA LEU A 12 -18.57 -2.30 -2.79
C LEU A 12 -17.38 -2.93 -2.04
N PHE A 13 -16.44 -2.11 -1.57
CA PHE A 13 -15.31 -2.56 -0.77
C PHE A 13 -15.76 -3.21 0.53
N LYS A 14 -16.65 -2.54 1.27
CA LYS A 14 -17.21 -3.06 2.51
C LYS A 14 -17.96 -4.39 2.29
N ALA A 15 -18.86 -4.43 1.30
CA ALA A 15 -19.61 -5.64 0.96
C ALA A 15 -18.69 -6.81 0.58
N ALA A 16 -17.61 -6.54 -0.16
CA ALA A 16 -16.64 -7.56 -0.54
C ALA A 16 -15.87 -8.08 0.69
N LEU A 17 -15.38 -7.19 1.56
CA LEU A 17 -14.69 -7.59 2.79
C LEU A 17 -15.56 -8.46 3.69
N GLU A 18 -16.81 -8.07 3.93
CA GLU A 18 -17.76 -8.84 4.74
C GLU A 18 -17.97 -10.24 4.14
N LEU A 19 -18.27 -10.32 2.84
CA LEU A 19 -18.49 -11.60 2.16
C LEU A 19 -17.25 -12.50 2.15
N TYR A 20 -16.06 -11.93 1.94
CA TYR A 20 -14.82 -12.70 1.95
C TYR A 20 -14.49 -13.24 3.34
N SER A 21 -14.79 -12.47 4.38
CA SER A 21 -14.65 -12.92 5.77
C SER A 21 -15.68 -13.98 6.16
N GLU A 22 -16.91 -13.87 5.66
CA GLU A 22 -18.02 -14.81 5.94
C GLU A 22 -17.87 -16.15 5.21
N LEU A 23 -17.52 -16.12 3.92
CA LEU A 23 -17.64 -17.27 3.01
C LEU A 23 -16.30 -17.75 2.43
N GLY A 24 -15.22 -17.00 2.67
CA GLY A 24 -13.92 -17.18 2.03
C GLY A 24 -13.85 -16.56 0.63
N TYR A 25 -12.67 -16.10 0.23
CA TYR A 25 -12.44 -15.41 -1.04
C TYR A 25 -12.89 -16.24 -2.26
N ASP A 26 -12.58 -17.53 -2.30
CA ASP A 26 -12.83 -18.38 -3.46
C ASP A 26 -14.33 -18.61 -3.71
N SER A 27 -15.12 -18.72 -2.65
CA SER A 27 -16.57 -18.97 -2.69
C SER A 27 -17.41 -17.77 -3.13
N VAL A 28 -16.84 -16.57 -3.08
CA VAL A 28 -17.56 -15.31 -3.35
C VAL A 28 -17.48 -14.92 -4.82
N THR A 29 -18.60 -14.43 -5.35
CA THR A 29 -18.76 -13.96 -6.73
C THR A 29 -19.02 -12.46 -6.81
N VAL A 30 -18.68 -11.86 -7.95
CA VAL A 30 -19.00 -10.45 -8.26
C VAL A 30 -20.50 -10.15 -8.12
N THR A 31 -21.38 -11.11 -8.45
CA THR A 31 -22.84 -10.94 -8.33
C THR A 31 -23.23 -10.74 -6.86
N GLN A 32 -22.75 -11.59 -5.96
CA GLN A 32 -23.05 -11.48 -4.53
C GLN A 32 -22.56 -10.15 -3.94
N ILE A 33 -21.36 -9.70 -4.33
CA ILE A 33 -20.82 -8.40 -3.90
C ILE A 33 -21.70 -7.26 -4.39
N ALA A 34 -22.09 -7.28 -5.67
CA ALA A 34 -22.93 -6.25 -6.26
C ALA A 34 -24.31 -6.18 -5.58
N GLU A 35 -24.96 -7.33 -5.39
CA GLU A 35 -26.25 -7.44 -4.70
C GLU A 35 -26.18 -6.92 -3.27
N ARG A 36 -25.15 -7.32 -2.51
CA ARG A 36 -24.91 -6.83 -1.14
C ARG A 36 -24.68 -5.32 -1.09
N ALA A 37 -24.01 -4.75 -2.09
CA ALA A 37 -23.79 -3.32 -2.21
C ALA A 37 -24.99 -2.54 -2.81
N GLY A 38 -26.09 -3.22 -3.13
CA GLY A 38 -27.32 -2.63 -3.67
C GLY A 38 -27.20 -2.17 -5.13
N ILE A 39 -26.30 -2.76 -5.93
CA ILE A 39 -26.13 -2.43 -7.35
C ILE A 39 -26.20 -3.68 -8.24
N THR A 40 -26.36 -3.48 -9.54
CA THR A 40 -26.33 -4.61 -10.49
C THR A 40 -24.90 -5.09 -10.76
N ARG A 41 -24.75 -6.37 -11.14
CA ARG A 41 -23.48 -6.93 -11.66
C ARG A 41 -22.92 -6.09 -12.82
N ARG A 42 -23.78 -5.60 -13.72
CA ARG A 42 -23.35 -4.72 -14.83
C ARG A 42 -22.77 -3.40 -14.32
N SER A 43 -23.34 -2.85 -13.25
CA SER A 43 -22.82 -1.63 -12.62
C SER A 43 -21.48 -1.88 -11.93
N TYR A 44 -21.29 -3.04 -11.28
CA TYR A 44 -20.01 -3.42 -10.66
C TYR A 44 -18.84 -3.29 -11.63
N PHE A 45 -18.99 -3.84 -12.85
CA PHE A 45 -17.93 -3.83 -13.86
C PHE A 45 -17.57 -2.44 -14.40
N ARG A 46 -18.34 -1.39 -14.05
CA ARG A 46 -17.95 0.00 -14.31
C ARG A 46 -16.91 0.52 -13.32
N TYR A 47 -16.77 -0.14 -12.17
CA TYR A 47 -15.85 0.24 -11.10
C TYR A 47 -14.64 -0.69 -11.03
N PHE A 48 -14.86 -2.00 -11.13
CA PHE A 48 -13.82 -3.00 -10.96
C PHE A 48 -13.91 -4.07 -12.06
N PRO A 49 -12.79 -4.46 -12.69
CA PRO A 49 -12.80 -5.46 -13.76
C PRO A 49 -13.10 -6.87 -13.24
N ASP A 50 -12.81 -7.14 -11.97
CA ASP A 50 -12.96 -8.46 -11.35
C ASP A 50 -13.14 -8.31 -9.82
N LYS A 51 -13.30 -9.45 -9.13
CA LYS A 51 -13.55 -9.50 -7.68
C LYS A 51 -12.32 -9.15 -6.83
N ARG A 52 -11.10 -9.33 -7.33
CA ARG A 52 -9.87 -9.02 -6.57
C ARG A 52 -9.62 -7.53 -6.51
N GLU A 53 -9.87 -6.80 -7.60
CA GLU A 53 -9.56 -5.35 -7.68
C GLU A 53 -10.35 -4.52 -6.68
N VAL A 54 -11.52 -5.00 -6.22
CA VAL A 54 -12.28 -4.33 -5.17
C VAL A 54 -11.47 -4.22 -3.87
N LEU A 55 -10.54 -5.13 -3.57
CA LEU A 55 -9.69 -5.02 -2.37
C LEU A 55 -8.55 -4.02 -2.56
N PHE A 56 -8.35 -3.49 -3.75
CA PHE A 56 -7.25 -2.58 -4.08
C PHE A 56 -7.76 -1.20 -4.49
N VAL A 57 -8.97 -0.80 -4.03
CA VAL A 57 -9.52 0.54 -4.28
C VAL A 57 -8.50 1.60 -3.88
N GLY A 58 -8.29 2.59 -4.75
CA GLY A 58 -7.37 3.71 -4.49
C GLY A 58 -5.89 3.37 -4.66
N SER A 59 -5.49 2.09 -4.71
CA SER A 59 -4.08 1.70 -4.86
C SER A 59 -3.44 2.21 -6.15
N GLU A 60 -4.21 2.37 -7.23
CA GLU A 60 -3.72 2.92 -8.52
C GLU A 60 -3.23 4.37 -8.39
N ARG A 61 -3.68 5.09 -7.36
CA ARG A 61 -3.26 6.48 -7.11
C ARG A 61 -1.93 6.55 -6.37
N LEU A 62 -1.56 5.49 -5.63
CA LEU A 62 -0.37 5.48 -4.79
C LEU A 62 0.94 5.65 -5.59
N PRO A 63 1.19 4.93 -6.70
CA PRO A 63 2.41 5.16 -7.48
C PRO A 63 2.53 6.60 -7.98
N VAL A 64 1.42 7.20 -8.43
CA VAL A 64 1.41 8.58 -8.92
C VAL A 64 1.67 9.56 -7.78
N ALA A 65 0.99 9.41 -6.64
CA ALA A 65 1.16 10.26 -5.48
C ALA A 65 2.60 10.20 -4.93
N LEU A 66 3.16 9.00 -4.79
CA LEU A 66 4.53 8.80 -4.33
C LEU A 66 5.56 9.37 -5.31
N ARG A 67 5.35 9.19 -6.62
CA ARG A 67 6.20 9.81 -7.64
C ARG A 67 6.24 11.32 -7.47
N GLN A 68 5.08 11.97 -7.34
CA GLN A 68 5.01 13.43 -7.17
C GLN A 68 5.65 13.87 -5.85
N ALA A 69 5.35 13.21 -4.74
CA ALA A 69 5.95 13.52 -3.44
C ALA A 69 7.49 13.43 -3.47
N VAL A 70 8.07 12.46 -4.20
CA VAL A 70 9.53 12.39 -4.39
C VAL A 70 10.05 13.58 -5.21
N LEU A 71 9.37 13.96 -6.29
CA LEU A 71 9.79 15.09 -7.15
C LEU A 71 9.68 16.44 -6.44
N ASP A 72 8.63 16.64 -5.63
CA ASP A 72 8.35 17.88 -4.91
C ASP A 72 9.21 18.05 -3.64
N ALA A 73 9.93 17.01 -3.22
CA ALA A 73 10.77 17.05 -2.03
C ALA A 73 11.93 18.05 -2.18
N THR A 74 11.85 19.17 -1.44
CA THR A 74 12.78 20.29 -1.51
C THR A 74 14.03 20.15 -0.64
N ASP A 75 13.99 19.39 0.47
CA ASP A 75 15.10 19.31 1.44
C ASP A 75 15.31 17.90 1.98
N THR A 76 16.07 17.07 1.26
CA THR A 76 16.51 15.78 1.79
C THR A 76 17.97 15.52 1.47
N SER A 77 18.73 15.19 2.53
CA SER A 77 20.19 15.01 2.46
C SER A 77 20.62 13.80 1.63
N THR A 78 19.73 12.83 1.40
CA THR A 78 20.01 11.61 0.63
C THR A 78 18.79 11.14 -0.17
N PRO A 79 18.97 10.38 -1.26
CA PRO A 79 17.86 9.77 -2.00
C PRO A 79 16.95 8.88 -1.14
N LEU A 80 17.51 8.19 -0.15
CA LEU A 80 16.74 7.34 0.76
C LEU A 80 15.85 8.18 1.68
N ALA A 81 16.40 9.27 2.24
CA ALA A 81 15.61 10.22 3.02
C ALA A 81 14.48 10.84 2.18
N THR A 82 14.74 11.17 0.90
CA THR A 82 13.68 11.62 -0.03
C THR A 82 12.55 10.60 -0.15
N ALA A 83 12.89 9.34 -0.40
CA ALA A 83 11.90 8.29 -0.59
C ALA A 83 11.11 8.01 0.69
N LEU A 84 11.76 7.97 1.85
CA LEU A 84 11.12 7.75 3.15
C LEU A 84 10.20 8.92 3.53
N GLN A 85 10.60 10.17 3.25
CA GLN A 85 9.74 11.33 3.47
C GLN A 85 8.47 11.25 2.61
N ALA A 86 8.60 10.92 1.32
CA ALA A 86 7.47 10.73 0.43
C ALA A 86 6.51 9.63 0.94
N PHE A 87 7.06 8.55 1.49
CA PHE A 87 6.27 7.50 2.13
C PHE A 87 5.57 7.97 3.41
N ALA A 88 6.22 8.77 4.26
CA ALA A 88 5.60 9.35 5.45
C ALA A 88 4.42 10.27 5.09
N ASP A 89 4.61 11.14 4.11
CA ASP A 89 3.62 12.14 3.68
C ASP A 89 2.39 11.48 3.04
N VAL A 90 2.60 10.51 2.17
CA VAL A 90 1.50 9.76 1.52
C VAL A 90 0.87 8.76 2.49
N GLY A 91 1.70 8.08 3.28
CA GLY A 91 1.27 7.07 4.25
C GLY A 91 0.36 7.64 5.33
N SER A 92 0.72 8.78 5.92
CA SER A 92 -0.12 9.47 6.94
C SER A 92 -1.52 9.83 6.41
N GLN A 93 -1.62 10.31 5.16
CA GLN A 93 -2.89 10.62 4.53
C GLN A 93 -3.72 9.37 4.21
N LEU A 94 -3.05 8.26 3.89
CA LEU A 94 -3.69 6.99 3.60
C LEU A 94 -4.22 6.35 4.89
N THR A 95 -3.39 6.24 5.93
CA THR A 95 -3.73 5.58 7.19
C THR A 95 -4.82 6.31 7.98
N ALA A 96 -4.90 7.65 7.87
CA ALA A 96 -6.00 8.43 8.44
C ALA A 96 -7.39 8.10 7.86
N ARG A 97 -7.46 7.35 6.75
CA ARG A 97 -8.71 7.00 6.04
C ARG A 97 -8.98 5.50 5.99
N LEU A 98 -8.09 4.69 6.55
CA LEU A 98 -8.10 3.24 6.40
C LEU A 98 -8.94 2.55 7.48
N ASP A 99 -10.26 2.76 7.41
CA ASP A 99 -11.20 1.85 8.06
C ASP A 99 -11.09 0.48 7.35
N HIS A 100 -10.93 -0.60 8.11
CA HIS A 100 -10.84 -2.00 7.64
C HIS A 100 -9.51 -2.49 7.04
N ALA A 101 -8.39 -1.80 7.24
CA ALA A 101 -7.11 -2.28 6.68
C ALA A 101 -6.64 -3.64 7.25
N ALA A 102 -6.89 -3.91 8.53
CA ALA A 102 -6.60 -5.20 9.15
C ALA A 102 -7.46 -6.33 8.54
N ASP A 103 -8.76 -6.12 8.38
CA ASP A 103 -9.69 -7.09 7.76
C ASP A 103 -9.27 -7.40 6.32
N ARG A 104 -8.96 -6.35 5.53
CA ARG A 104 -8.43 -6.48 4.17
C ARG A 104 -7.15 -7.32 4.14
N ARG A 105 -6.22 -7.07 5.07
CA ARG A 105 -4.96 -7.82 5.17
C ARG A 105 -5.22 -9.29 5.49
N ALA A 106 -6.12 -9.57 6.43
CA ALA A 106 -6.51 -10.93 6.78
C ALA A 106 -7.04 -11.69 5.55
N VAL A 107 -7.94 -11.08 4.76
CA VAL A 107 -8.46 -11.67 3.53
C VAL A 107 -7.34 -11.93 2.51
N ILE A 108 -6.46 -10.97 2.25
CA ILE A 108 -5.37 -11.14 1.27
C ILE A 108 -4.46 -12.32 1.65
N ARG A 109 -4.18 -12.52 2.93
CA ARG A 109 -3.32 -13.63 3.40
C ARG A 109 -3.92 -15.01 3.14
N THR A 110 -5.23 -15.12 2.97
CA THR A 110 -5.90 -16.42 2.72
C THR A 110 -5.80 -16.92 1.28
N SER A 111 -5.39 -16.10 0.31
CA SER A 111 -5.37 -16.47 -1.10
C SER A 111 -4.05 -16.11 -1.79
N ALA A 112 -3.44 -17.08 -2.48
CA ALA A 112 -2.23 -16.86 -3.26
C ALA A 112 -2.43 -15.83 -4.40
N GLU A 113 -3.60 -15.87 -5.06
CA GLU A 113 -3.95 -14.91 -6.13
C GLU A 113 -3.94 -13.47 -5.61
N LEU A 114 -4.51 -13.24 -4.42
CA LEU A 114 -4.53 -11.92 -3.80
C LEU A 114 -3.13 -11.44 -3.41
N GLN A 115 -2.29 -12.34 -2.88
CA GLN A 115 -0.90 -12.01 -2.54
C GLN A 115 -0.08 -11.66 -3.80
N GLU A 116 -0.23 -12.42 -4.88
CA GLU A 116 0.43 -12.10 -6.17
C GLU A 116 0.00 -10.73 -6.70
N ARG A 117 -1.30 -10.43 -6.57
CA ARG A 117 -1.81 -9.13 -6.97
C ARG A 117 -1.24 -7.99 -6.12
N GLU A 118 -1.17 -8.18 -4.80
CA GLU A 118 -0.57 -7.20 -3.89
C GLU A 118 0.92 -6.97 -4.21
N ARG A 119 1.69 -8.03 -4.45
CA ARG A 119 3.10 -7.92 -4.89
C ARG A 119 3.23 -7.11 -6.18
N THR A 120 2.32 -7.30 -7.13
CA THR A 120 2.29 -6.52 -8.38
C THR A 120 2.06 -5.03 -8.09
N LYS A 121 1.16 -4.69 -7.17
CA LYS A 121 0.92 -3.29 -6.76
C LYS A 121 2.13 -2.69 -6.05
N HIS A 122 2.77 -3.43 -5.15
CA HIS A 122 4.01 -2.99 -4.50
C HIS A 122 5.14 -2.74 -5.51
N ALA A 123 5.29 -3.61 -6.51
CA ALA A 123 6.27 -3.43 -7.57
C ALA A 123 6.04 -2.14 -8.37
N ALA A 124 4.78 -1.77 -8.63
CA ALA A 124 4.44 -0.51 -9.31
C ALA A 124 4.83 0.72 -8.47
N VAL A 125 4.61 0.68 -7.15
CA VAL A 125 5.05 1.73 -6.23
C VAL A 125 6.58 1.86 -6.23
N THR A 126 7.31 0.75 -6.10
CA THR A 126 8.78 0.75 -6.12
C THR A 126 9.32 1.30 -7.44
N ALA A 127 8.70 0.94 -8.57
CA ALA A 127 9.08 1.47 -9.88
C ALA A 127 8.88 2.98 -9.97
N ALA A 128 7.75 3.50 -9.48
CA ALA A 128 7.46 4.92 -9.50
C ALA A 128 8.47 5.75 -8.69
N ILE A 129 8.88 5.27 -7.52
CA ILE A 129 9.91 5.92 -6.70
C ILE A 129 11.27 5.87 -7.39
N ARG A 130 11.67 4.71 -7.93
CA ARG A 130 12.92 4.57 -8.69
C ARG A 130 12.97 5.59 -9.83
N ASP A 131 11.89 5.70 -10.60
CA ASP A 131 11.85 6.56 -11.77
C ASP A 131 11.87 8.06 -11.37
N ALA A 132 11.18 8.44 -10.29
CA ALA A 132 11.28 9.79 -9.72
C ALA A 132 12.69 10.13 -9.22
N LEU A 133 13.36 9.20 -8.53
CA LEU A 133 14.73 9.41 -8.04
C LEU A 133 15.73 9.61 -9.20
N ARG A 134 15.55 8.88 -10.30
CA ARG A 134 16.35 9.04 -11.53
C ARG A 134 16.14 10.42 -12.16
N GLU A 135 14.90 10.89 -12.22
CA GLU A 135 14.56 12.21 -12.74
C GLU A 135 15.14 13.34 -11.90
N ARG A 136 15.29 13.14 -10.58
CA ARG A 136 16.05 14.04 -9.68
C ARG A 136 17.57 13.93 -9.82
N GLY A 137 18.08 13.15 -10.78
CA GLY A 137 19.50 13.00 -11.06
C GLY A 137 20.22 11.94 -10.21
N THR A 138 19.50 11.07 -9.50
CA THR A 138 20.14 9.93 -8.82
C THR A 138 20.62 8.91 -9.85
N GLU A 139 21.86 8.47 -9.74
CA GLU A 139 22.45 7.43 -10.60
C GLU A 139 21.55 6.17 -10.69
N PRO A 140 21.38 5.55 -11.87
CA PRO A 140 20.41 4.48 -12.10
C PRO A 140 20.45 3.28 -11.14
N GLN A 141 21.63 2.79 -10.77
CA GLN A 141 21.81 1.67 -9.84
C GLN A 141 21.49 2.10 -8.41
N ARG A 142 21.97 3.26 -7.99
CA ARG A 142 21.65 3.85 -6.68
C ARG A 142 20.15 4.08 -6.52
N ALA A 143 19.48 4.64 -7.52
CA ALA A 143 18.03 4.83 -7.51
C ALA A 143 17.26 3.50 -7.39
N HIS A 144 17.73 2.46 -8.09
CA HIS A 144 17.14 1.13 -8.03
C HIS A 144 17.26 0.48 -6.65
N LEU A 145 18.44 0.55 -6.03
CA LEU A 145 18.66 0.03 -4.68
C LEU A 145 17.90 0.84 -3.63
N THR A 146 17.96 2.17 -3.71
CA THR A 146 17.24 3.06 -2.79
C THR A 146 15.73 2.82 -2.83
N ALA A 147 15.13 2.71 -4.01
CA ALA A 147 13.70 2.46 -4.11
C ALA A 147 13.29 1.11 -3.49
N GLN A 148 14.09 0.06 -3.69
CA GLN A 148 13.83 -1.26 -3.08
C GLN A 148 13.95 -1.23 -1.56
N ILE A 149 15.00 -0.60 -1.03
CA ILE A 149 15.22 -0.45 0.42
C ILE A 149 14.09 0.37 1.04
N ALA A 150 13.75 1.52 0.46
CA ALA A 150 12.67 2.36 0.95
C ALA A 150 11.32 1.62 0.94
N ALA A 151 11.03 0.86 -0.14
CA ALA A 151 9.81 0.08 -0.23
C ALA A 151 9.76 -1.07 0.79
N LEU A 152 10.90 -1.70 1.11
CA LEU A 152 10.99 -2.72 2.15
C LEU A 152 10.71 -2.13 3.55
N ILE A 153 11.34 -0.99 3.87
CA ILE A 153 11.11 -0.28 5.13
C ILE A 153 9.64 0.13 5.26
N PHE A 154 9.06 0.71 4.20
CA PHE A 154 7.65 1.07 4.16
C PHE A 154 6.71 -0.12 4.39
N GLN A 155 6.95 -1.25 3.71
CA GLN A 155 6.12 -2.45 3.88
C GLN A 155 6.16 -2.98 5.31
N ASN A 156 7.35 -3.02 5.91
CA ASN A 156 7.50 -3.47 7.30
C ASN A 156 6.82 -2.50 8.28
N ALA A 157 6.97 -1.18 8.07
CA ALA A 157 6.28 -0.17 8.86
C ALA A 157 4.75 -0.28 8.74
N PHE A 158 4.25 -0.52 7.53
CA PHE A 158 2.82 -0.68 7.28
C PHE A 158 2.26 -1.94 7.94
N ASP A 159 2.98 -3.07 7.86
CA ASP A 159 2.59 -4.30 8.57
C ASP A 159 2.59 -4.09 10.10
N GLN A 160 3.62 -3.44 10.66
CA GLN A 160 3.65 -3.11 12.10
C GLN A 160 2.51 -2.19 12.52
N TRP A 161 2.17 -1.20 11.69
CA TRP A 161 1.06 -0.30 11.94
C TRP A 161 -0.30 -1.03 11.92
N LEU A 162 -0.46 -2.03 11.06
CA LEU A 162 -1.66 -2.87 10.99
C LEU A 162 -1.79 -3.85 12.16
N ASP A 163 -0.67 -4.43 12.59
CA ASP A 163 -0.62 -5.41 13.69
C ASP A 163 -0.61 -4.73 15.08
N GLY A 164 -0.27 -3.44 15.14
CA GLY A 164 -0.21 -2.65 16.36
C GLY A 164 -1.59 -2.35 16.95
N ASP A 165 -1.71 -2.41 18.27
CA ASP A 165 -2.91 -2.02 19.02
C ASP A 165 -3.08 -0.49 19.00
N ARG A 166 -3.49 0.07 17.85
CA ARG A 166 -4.01 1.43 17.54
C ARG A 166 -3.31 2.68 18.14
N GLN A 167 -2.24 2.56 18.91
CA GLN A 167 -1.63 3.67 19.67
C GLN A 167 -0.49 4.36 18.92
N SER A 168 0.17 3.67 18.00
CA SER A 168 1.26 4.25 17.20
C SER A 168 0.72 4.74 15.86
N ASP A 169 1.01 5.99 15.51
CA ASP A 169 0.75 6.47 14.15
C ASP A 169 1.71 5.82 13.15
N PHE A 170 1.36 5.93 11.87
CA PHE A 170 2.14 5.31 10.79
C PHE A 170 3.59 5.82 10.72
N VAL A 171 3.80 7.10 11.02
CA VAL A 171 5.14 7.73 10.96
C VAL A 171 6.04 7.12 12.02
N THR A 172 5.52 6.88 13.22
CA THR A 172 6.23 6.20 14.31
C THR A 172 6.67 4.79 13.90
N CYS A 173 5.80 4.03 13.23
CA CYS A 173 6.15 2.71 12.69
C CYS A 173 7.21 2.80 11.58
N LEU A 174 7.17 3.85 10.75
CA LEU A 174 8.16 4.08 9.69
C LEU A 174 9.54 4.42 10.27
N ASP A 175 9.57 5.25 11.31
CA ASP A 175 10.80 5.59 12.03
C ASP A 175 11.40 4.36 12.70
N ALA A 176 10.57 3.55 13.36
CA ALA A 176 10.98 2.28 13.97
C ALA A 176 11.55 1.30 12.93
N ALA A 177 10.86 1.10 11.80
CA ALA A 177 11.33 0.23 10.72
C ALA A 177 12.64 0.74 10.10
N THR A 178 12.81 2.07 9.99
CA THR A 178 14.04 2.69 9.51
C THR A 178 15.20 2.45 10.48
N ALA A 179 14.96 2.54 11.78
CA ALA A 179 15.95 2.23 12.81
C ALA A 179 16.35 0.75 12.76
N SER A 180 15.38 -0.18 12.72
CA SER A 180 15.66 -1.62 12.61
C SER A 180 16.45 -1.98 11.35
N PHE A 181 16.15 -1.33 10.22
CA PHE A 181 16.95 -1.51 9.00
C PHE A 181 18.40 -1.04 9.20
N ARG A 182 18.61 0.10 9.86
CA ARG A 182 19.95 0.64 10.14
C ARG A 182 20.74 -0.31 11.03
N ASP A 183 20.13 -0.86 12.07
CA ASP A 183 20.77 -1.81 12.99
C ASP A 183 21.17 -3.10 12.25
N ALA A 184 20.26 -3.65 11.44
CA ALA A 184 20.53 -4.85 10.64
C ALA A 184 21.62 -4.63 9.58
N ALA A 185 21.68 -3.44 8.97
CA ALA A 185 22.70 -3.09 7.98
C ALA A 185 24.05 -2.69 8.59
N GLY A 186 24.04 -2.18 9.82
CA GLY A 186 25.23 -1.76 10.56
C GLY A 186 26.02 -2.92 11.16
N GLY A 187 25.36 -4.05 11.42
CA GLY A 187 25.94 -5.23 12.04
C GLY A 187 26.34 -4.99 13.51
N GLU A 188 26.22 -6.02 14.35
CA GLU A 188 26.77 -6.07 15.71
C GLU A 188 28.31 -6.05 15.66
N GLY A 189 28.88 -4.90 15.31
CA GLY A 189 30.31 -4.67 15.25
C GLY A 189 30.93 -4.33 16.60
N GLN A 190 30.47 -4.91 17.71
CA GLN A 190 31.18 -4.90 19.00
C GLN A 190 30.81 -6.14 19.85
N ALA A 191 31.69 -7.13 19.91
CA ALA A 191 32.22 -7.74 21.15
C ALA A 191 32.82 -9.14 20.90
N GLN A 192 34.14 -9.21 20.69
CA GLN A 192 35.05 -10.11 21.41
C GLN A 192 36.48 -9.88 20.91
N GLY A 193 37.18 -9.01 21.64
CA GLY A 193 38.63 -8.91 21.70
C GLY A 193 39.02 -8.87 23.17
#